data_AF-A0A915ME05-F1
#
_entry.id   AF-A0A915ME05-F1
#
_cell.length_a   1.000
_cell.length_b   1.000
_cell.length_c   1.000
_cell.angle_alpha   90.00
_cell.angle_beta   90.00
_cell.angle_gamma   90.00
#
_symmetry.space_group_name_H-M   'P 1'
#
loop_
_entity.id
_entity.type
_entity.pdbx_description
1 polymer ?
#
loop_
_entity_poly.entity_id
_entity_poly.type
_entity_poly.pdbx_seq_one_letter_code
_entity_poly.pdbx_strand_id
1 'polypeptide(L)' 'MFNFQKYLGLLAMGRILQTHPKAVQAHKDIVLRCLDDKDESIRLRALDLLYGMISKKNIMEIVRRLMEHLECAE' A
#
# COMPACT_ATOMS: atom_id res chain seq x y z
N MET A 1 4.41 15.18 12.85
CA MET A 1 3.86 15.98 11.74
C MET A 1 3.98 15.28 10.38
N PHE A 2 5.12 14.65 10.04
CA PHE A 2 5.31 13.92 8.77
C PHE A 2 4.38 12.72 8.52
N ASN A 3 4.00 11.96 9.56
CA ASN A 3 3.13 10.77 9.41
C ASN A 3 1.72 11.10 8.91
N PHE A 4 1.19 12.26 9.30
CA PHE A 4 -0.15 12.69 8.88
C PHE A 4 -0.25 12.92 7.37
N GLN A 5 0.80 13.49 6.75
CA GLN A 5 0.82 13.73 5.31
C GLN A 5 0.87 12.42 4.50
N LYS A 6 1.66 11.44 4.95
CA LYS A 6 1.69 10.10 4.33
C LYS A 6 0.32 9.43 4.42
N TYR A 7 -0.29 9.46 5.60
CA TYR A 7 -1.61 8.89 5.81
C TYR A 7 -2.67 9.54 4.91
N LEU A 8 -2.69 10.88 4.83
CA LEU A 8 -3.61 11.61 3.94
C LEU A 8 -3.39 11.24 2.47
N GLY A 9 -2.12 11.10 2.07
CA GLY A 9 -1.74 10.67 0.73
C GLY A 9 -2.29 9.29 0.38
N LEU A 10 -2.13 8.31 1.28
CA LEU A 10 -2.70 6.97 1.11
C LEU A 10 -4.24 7.02 1.05
N LEU A 11 -4.87 7.86 1.86
CA LEU A 11 -6.32 8.05 1.86
C LEU A 11 -6.83 8.64 0.54
N ALA A 12 -6.12 9.63 0.00
CA ALA A 12 -6.42 10.23 -1.28
C ALA A 12 -6.22 9.24 -2.44
N MET A 13 -5.12 8.47 -2.42
CA MET A 13 -4.87 7.41 -3.39
C MET A 13 -5.98 6.36 -3.39
N GLY A 14 -6.55 6.01 -2.23
CA GLY A 14 -7.71 5.12 -2.14
C GLY A 14 -8.96 5.65 -2.87
N ARG A 15 -9.20 6.96 -2.82
CA ARG A 15 -10.30 7.59 -3.59
C ARG A 15 -10.01 7.62 -5.09
N ILE A 16 -8.77 7.95 -5.47
CA ILE A 16 -8.36 8.00 -6.87
C ILE A 16 -8.40 6.59 -7.47
N LEU A 17 -8.07 5.56 -6.71
CA LEU A 17 -8.10 4.17 -7.16
C LEU A 17 -9.48 3.75 -7.69
N GLN A 18 -10.56 4.25 -7.09
CA GLN A 18 -11.93 3.94 -7.54
C GLN A 18 -12.28 4.56 -8.89
N THR A 19 -11.67 5.68 -9.26
CA THR A 19 -11.98 6.43 -10.50
C THR A 19 -10.92 6.22 -11.59
N HIS A 20 -9.64 6.15 -11.18
CA HIS A 20 -8.47 6.10 -12.03
C HIS A 20 -7.46 5.04 -11.52
N PRO A 21 -7.81 3.74 -11.55
CA PRO A 21 -6.98 2.69 -10.97
C PRO A 21 -5.59 2.58 -11.62
N LYS A 22 -5.47 2.90 -12.91
CA LYS A 22 -4.18 2.90 -13.63
C LYS A 22 -3.19 3.94 -13.09
N ALA A 23 -3.68 5.10 -12.68
CA ALA A 23 -2.84 6.17 -12.14
C ALA A 23 -2.24 5.75 -10.79
N VAL A 24 -3.05 5.11 -9.93
CA VAL A 24 -2.58 4.61 -8.63
C VAL A 24 -1.63 3.42 -8.79
N GLN A 25 -1.88 2.53 -9.75
CA GLN A 25 -0.98 1.42 -10.05
C GLN A 25 0.43 1.86 -10.45
N ALA A 26 0.59 2.99 -11.15
CA ALA A 26 1.91 3.54 -11.48
C ALA A 26 2.73 3.95 -10.25
N HIS A 27 2.08 4.10 -9.09
CA HIS A 27 2.70 4.50 -7.83
C HIS A 27 2.73 3.36 -6.79
N LYS A 28 2.52 2.10 -7.22
CA LYS A 28 2.52 0.91 -6.35
C LYS A 28 3.78 0.79 -5.48
N ASP A 29 4.96 1.14 -5.99
CA ASP A 29 6.20 1.09 -5.21
C ASP A 29 6.19 2.03 -3.99
N ILE A 30 5.51 3.18 -4.10
CA ILE A 30 5.36 4.10 -2.97
C ILE A 30 4.51 3.46 -1.88
N VAL A 31 3.40 2.83 -2.26
CA VAL A 31 2.49 2.15 -1.32
C VAL A 31 3.19 0.97 -0.66
N LEU A 32 3.97 0.19 -1.41
CA LEU A 32 4.77 -0.91 -0.85
C LEU A 32 5.78 -0.42 0.19
N ARG A 33 6.48 0.70 -0.06
CA ARG A 33 7.40 1.30 0.95
C ARG A 33 6.70 1.79 2.21
N CYS A 34 5.40 2.08 2.14
CA CYS A 34 4.61 2.44 3.33
C CYS A 34 4.29 1.24 4.23
N LEU A 35 4.51 0.01 3.76
CA LEU A 35 4.46 -1.18 4.62
C LEU A 35 5.62 -1.21 5.61
N ASP A 36 6.80 -0.70 5.24
CA ASP A 36 7.97 -0.60 6.13
C ASP A 36 7.95 0.64 7.04
N ASP A 37 6.83 1.37 7.12
CA ASP A 37 6.74 2.57 7.95
C ASP A 37 6.71 2.21 9.45
N LYS A 38 7.33 3.04 10.29
CA LYS A 38 7.36 2.84 11.75
C LYS A 38 5.96 2.95 12.37
N ASP A 39 5.08 3.73 11.74
CA ASP A 39 3.71 3.94 12.20
C ASP A 39 2.77 2.84 11.72
N GLU A 40 2.19 2.09 12.66
CA GLU A 40 1.27 0.99 12.36
C GLU A 40 0.03 1.42 11.57
N SER A 41 -0.47 2.63 11.81
CA SER A 41 -1.66 3.14 11.12
C SER A 41 -1.37 3.39 9.63
N ILE A 42 -0.13 3.78 9.31
CA ILE A 42 0.34 3.93 7.92
C ILE A 42 0.48 2.56 7.27
N ARG A 43 1.08 1.58 7.97
CA ARG A 43 1.23 0.20 7.46
C ARG A 43 -0.13 -0.42 7.13
N LEU A 44 -1.08 -0.35 8.07
CA LEU A 44 -2.45 -0.86 7.89
C LEU A 44 -3.15 -0.16 6.72
N ARG A 45 -3.02 1.16 6.59
CA ARG A 45 -3.65 1.89 5.50
C ARG A 45 -3.04 1.56 4.14
N ALA A 46 -1.72 1.37 4.08
CA ALA A 46 -1.04 0.94 2.86
C ALA A 46 -1.47 -0.47 2.44
N LEU A 47 -1.70 -1.36 3.41
CA LEU A 47 -2.24 -2.70 3.17
C LEU A 47 -3.65 -2.66 2.59
N ASP A 48 -4.55 -1.85 3.16
CA ASP A 48 -5.91 -1.65 2.63
C ASP A 48 -5.88 -1.14 1.17
N LEU A 49 -4.99 -0.19 0.90
CA LEU A 49 -4.83 0.36 -0.44
C LEU A 49 -4.29 -0.70 -1.41
N LEU A 50 -3.28 -1.47 -1.00
CA LEU A 50 -2.75 -2.58 -1.79
C LEU A 50 -3.82 -3.61 -2.10
N TYR A 51 -4.66 -3.95 -1.12
CA TYR A 51 -5.78 -4.86 -1.33
C TYR A 51 -6.71 -4.38 -2.45
N GLY A 52 -7.05 -3.09 -2.46
CA GLY A 52 -7.82 -2.48 -3.55
C GLY A 52 -7.10 -2.48 -4.91
N MET A 53 -5.77 -2.51 -4.92
CA MET A 53 -4.94 -2.53 -6.13
C MET A 53 -4.73 -3.96 -6.69
N ILE A 54 -5.16 -4.99 -5.96
CA ILE A 54 -5.00 -6.39 -6.38
C ILE A 54 -5.80 -6.66 -7.67
N SER A 55 -5.14 -7.35 -8.58
CA SER A 55 -5.68 -7.92 -9.80
C SER A 55 -5.12 -9.33 -9.97
N LYS A 56 -5.76 -10.15 -10.81
CA LYS A 56 -5.31 -11.53 -11.07
C LYS A 56 -3.85 -11.64 -11.51
N LYS A 57 -3.26 -10.57 -12.05
CA LYS A 57 -1.87 -10.53 -12.53
C LYS A 57 -0.85 -10.17 -11.45
N ASN A 58 -1.25 -9.47 -10.40
CA ASN A 58 -0.32 -8.93 -9.39
C ASN A 58 -0.51 -9.57 -7.99
N ILE A 59 -1.52 -10.43 -7.81
CA ILE A 59 -1.85 -11.05 -6.52
C ILE A 59 -0.69 -11.86 -5.94
N MET A 60 -0.02 -12.68 -6.75
CA MET A 60 1.12 -13.49 -6.30
C MET A 60 2.28 -12.62 -5.81
N GLU A 61 2.55 -11.50 -6.49
CA GLU A 61 3.63 -10.59 -6.12
C GLU A 61 3.33 -9.86 -4.80
N ILE A 62 2.07 -9.41 -4.63
CA ILE A 62 1.63 -8.73 -3.40
C ILE A 62 1.65 -9.70 -2.21
N VAL A 63 1.14 -10.91 -2.38
CA VAL A 63 1.16 -11.93 -1.33
C VAL A 63 2.60 -12.31 -0.95
N ARG A 64 3.50 -12.46 -1.92
CA ARG A 64 4.91 -12.75 -1.65
C ARG A 64 5.58 -11.63 -0.84
N ARG A 65 5.36 -10.36 -1.23
CA ARG A 65 5.83 -9.19 -0.48
C ARG A 65 5.30 -9.15 0.96
N LEU A 66 4.04 -9.52 1.16
CA LEU A 66 3.44 -9.57 2.50
C LEU A 66 4.04 -10.69 3.35
N MET A 67 4.31 -11.86 2.76
CA MET A 67 5.00 -12.94 3.46
C MET A 67 6.44 -12.57 3.81
N GLU A 68 7.20 -11.98 2.88
CA GLU A 68 8.57 -11.47 3.15
C GLU A 68 8.56 -10.44 4.29
N HIS A 69 7.53 -9.61 4.37
CA HIS A 69 7.39 -8.60 5.42
C HIS A 69 7.04 -9.21 6.79
N LEU A 70 6.31 -10.33 6.81
CA LEU A 70 6.00 -11.07 8.04
C LEU A 70 7.22 -11.87 8.54
N GLU A 71 8.00 -12.46 7.63
CA GLU A 71 9.21 -13.22 7.94
C GLU A 71 10.34 -12.33 8.49
N CYS A 72 10.43 -11.06 8.05
CA CYS A 72 11.37 -10.06 8.59
C CYS A 72 10.89 -9.38 9.88
N ALA A 73 9.65 -9.60 10.32
CA ALA A 73 9.09 -9.01 11.54
C ALA A 73 9.39 -9.81 12.82
N GLU A 74 10.16 -10.89 12.69
CA GLU A 74 10.73 -11.70 13.79
C GLU A 74 12.21 -11.35 14.02
#